data_AF-A0A934LZT3-F1
#
_entry.id   AF-A0A934LZT3-F1
#
_cell.length_a   1.000
_cell.length_b   1.000
_cell.length_c   1.000
_cell.angle_alpha   90.00
_cell.angle_beta   90.00
_cell.angle_gamma   90.00
#
_symmetry.space_group_name_H-M   'P 1'
#
loop_
_entity.id
_entity.type
_entity.pdbx_description
1 polymer ?
#
loop_
_entity_poly.entity_id
_entity_poly.type
_entity_poly.pdbx_seq_one_letter_code
_entity_poly.pdbx_strand_id
1 'polypeptide(L)' 'MRWLVRMSQWARHPPSENRVILVLAIIALFLAIFGVEWLGLWPDWATTQKMRR' A
#
# COMPACT_ATOMS: atom_id res chain seq x y z
N MET A 1 -17.27 11.30 15.13
CA MET A 1 -17.88 12.10 14.04
C MET A 1 -16.86 12.72 13.06
N ARG A 2 -15.67 13.16 13.50
CA ARG A 2 -14.69 13.90 12.67
C ARG A 2 -14.18 13.16 11.43
N TRP A 3 -14.10 11.82 11.46
CA TRP A 3 -13.68 10.99 10.32
C TRP A 3 -14.73 10.91 9.21
N LEU A 4 -16.01 10.71 9.57
CA LEU A 4 -17.11 10.65 8.60
C LEU A 4 -17.25 11.97 7.82
N VAL A 5 -17.11 13.10 8.51
CA VAL A 5 -17.15 14.43 7.88
C VAL A 5 -15.97 14.62 6.90
N ARG A 6 -14.77 14.14 7.24
CA ARG A 6 -13.61 14.19 6.33
C ARG A 6 -13.78 13.32 5.08
N MET A 7 -14.34 12.12 5.23
CA MET A 7 -14.64 11.25 4.08
C MET A 7 -15.71 11.86 3.17
N SER A 8 -16.75 12.48 3.76
CA SER A 8 -17.75 13.20 2.98
C SER A 8 -17.17 14.43 2.26
N GLN A 9 -16.17 15.10 2.83
CA GLN A 9 -15.46 16.21 2.18
C GLN A 9 -14.62 15.71 1.00
N TRP A 10 -13.95 14.56 1.12
CA TRP A 10 -13.23 13.94 0.00
C TRP A 10 -14.13 13.61 -1.19
N ALA A 11 -15.35 13.17 -0.93
CA ALA A 11 -16.31 12.89 -2.01
C ALA A 11 -16.79 14.17 -2.74
N ARG A 12 -16.80 15.31 -2.04
CA ARG A 12 -17.28 16.61 -2.59
C ARG A 12 -16.17 17.46 -3.19
N HIS A 13 -15.00 17.44 -2.57
CA HIS A 13 -13.78 18.12 -2.99
C HIS A 13 -12.62 17.13 -2.90
N PRO A 14 -12.45 16.29 -3.93
CA PRO A 14 -11.39 15.30 -3.92
C PRO A 14 -10.02 15.99 -3.80
N PRO A 15 -9.10 15.43 -3.01
CA PRO A 15 -7.70 15.84 -3.06
C PRO A 15 -7.18 15.69 -4.49
N SER A 16 -6.17 16.48 -4.87
CA SER A 16 -5.64 16.48 -6.23
C SER A 16 -5.34 15.07 -6.74
N GLU A 17 -5.71 14.79 -8.00
CA GLU A 17 -5.59 13.46 -8.62
C GLU A 17 -4.18 12.87 -8.47
N ASN A 18 -3.15 13.72 -8.61
CA ASN A 18 -1.75 13.33 -8.41
C ASN A 18 -1.47 12.75 -7.02
N ARG A 19 -2.10 13.27 -5.95
CA ARG A 19 -1.93 12.74 -4.59
C ARG A 19 -2.61 11.39 -4.44
N VAL A 20 -3.79 11.22 -5.03
CA VAL A 20 -4.53 9.95 -4.99
C VAL A 20 -3.76 8.87 -5.74
N ILE A 21 -3.26 9.17 -6.94
CA ILE A 21 -2.44 8.26 -7.75
C ILE A 21 -1.17 7.88 -7.00
N LEU A 22 -0.48 8.84 -6.36
CA LEU A 22 0.71 8.55 -5.56
C LEU A 22 0.41 7.54 -4.43
N VAL A 23 -0.66 7.78 -3.67
CA VAL A 23 -1.04 6.88 -2.57
C VAL A 23 -1.44 5.50 -3.09
N LEU A 24 -2.22 5.44 -4.18
CA LEU A 24 -2.60 4.17 -4.80
C LEU A 24 -1.40 3.41 -5.36
N ALA A 25 -0.44 4.10 -5.97
CA ALA A 25 0.79 3.49 -6.48
C ALA A 25 1.64 2.90 -5.34
N ILE A 26 1.75 3.61 -4.22
CA ILE A 26 2.45 3.12 -3.02
C ILE A 26 1.75 1.88 -2.47
N ILE A 27 0.42 1.91 -2.33
CA ILE A 27 -0.35 0.75 -1.86
C ILE A 27 -0.16 -0.44 -2.81
N ALA A 28 -0.26 -0.22 -4.12
CA ALA A 28 -0.05 -1.25 -5.13
C ALA A 28 1.36 -1.85 -5.06
N LEU A 29 2.39 -1.03 -4.82
CA LEU A 29 3.76 -1.50 -4.62
C LEU A 29 3.87 -2.43 -3.41
N PHE A 30 3.30 -2.03 -2.25
CA PHE A 30 3.31 -2.87 -1.06
C PHE A 30 2.53 -4.17 -1.25
N LEU A 31 1.38 -4.12 -1.92
CA LEU A 31 0.59 -5.31 -2.23
C LEU A 31 1.33 -6.25 -3.19
N ALA A 32 2.06 -5.72 -4.17
CA ALA A 32 2.86 -6.52 -5.08
C ALA A 32 3.98 -7.25 -4.33
N ILE A 33 4.72 -6.54 -3.47
CA ILE A 33 5.78 -7.10 -2.63
C ILE A 33 5.21 -8.19 -1.70
N PHE A 34 4.09 -7.91 -1.04
CA PHE A 34 3.43 -8.87 -0.17
C PHE A 34 2.93 -10.10 -0.94
N GLY A 35 2.38 -9.92 -2.13
CA GLY A 35 1.97 -11.01 -3.01
C GLY A 35 3.15 -11.89 -3.43
N VAL A 36 4.29 -11.28 -3.78
CA VAL A 36 5.53 -12.01 -4.10
C VAL A 36 6.02 -12.81 -2.89
N GLU A 37 5.95 -12.24 -1.68
CA GLU A 37 6.29 -12.95 -0.44
C GLU A 37 5.38 -14.14 -0.18
N TRP A 38 4.07 -13.95 -0.30
CA TRP A 38 3.09 -14.99 -0.04
C TRP A 38 3.17 -16.15 -1.04
N LEU A 39 3.51 -15.85 -2.30
CA LEU A 39 3.76 -16.84 -3.34
C LEU A 39 5.14 -17.52 -3.23
N GLY A 40 6.01 -17.06 -2.32
CA GLY A 40 7.36 -17.61 -2.14
C GLY A 40 8.26 -17.41 -3.35
N LEU A 41 7.98 -16.41 -4.21
CA LEU A 41 8.70 -16.15 -5.46
C LEU A 41 9.97 -15.30 -5.26
N TRP A 42 10.40 -15.11 -4.01
CA TRP A 42 11.62 -14.36 -3.73
C TRP A 42 12.83 -15.13 -4.25
N PRO A 43 13.68 -14.49 -5.07
CA PRO A 43 14.93 -15.11 -5.50
C PRO A 43 15.90 -15.25 -4.32
N ASP A 44 16.83 -16.20 -4.42
CA ASP A 44 17.77 -16.55 -3.34
C ASP A 44 18.61 -15.36 -2.82
N TRP A 45 18.87 -14.37 -3.67
CA TRP A 45 19.60 -13.15 -3.30
C TRP A 45 18.76 -12.15 -2.49
N ALA A 46 17.44 -12.29 -2.49
CA ALA A 46 16.48 -11.41 -1.81
C ALA A 46 15.72 -12.09 -0.66
N THR A 47 15.94 -13.37 -0.42
CA THR A 47 15.39 -14.09 0.73
C THR A 47 16.12 -13.70 2.03
N THR A 48 15.38 -13.28 3.05
CA THR A 48 15.94 -13.00 4.37
C THR A 48 15.95 -14.28 5.21
N GLN A 49 17.04 -14.52 5.95
CA GLN A 49 17.06 -15.62 6.92
C GLN A 49 16.06 -15.30 8.05
N LYS A 50 15.12 -16.21 8.33
CA LYS A 50 14.23 -16.09 9.49
C LYS A 50 15.09 -15.94 10.74
N MET A 51 15.20 -14.71 11.27
CA MET A 51 15.81 -14.48 12.58
C MET A 51 14.93 -15.17 13.61
N ARG A 52 15.39 -16.32 14.08
CA ARG A 52 14.76 -17.05 15.18
C ARG A 52 14.89 -16.18 16.43
N ARG A 53 13.77 -15.61 16.88
CA ARG A 53 13.66 -14.95 18.18
C ARG A 53 13.99 -15.91 19.31
#